data_AF-A0A7S2YZI1-F1
#
_entry.id   AF-A0A7S2YZI1-F1
#
_cell.length_a   1.000
_cell.length_b   1.000
_cell.length_c   1.000
_cell.angle_alpha   90.00
_cell.angle_beta   90.00
_cell.angle_gamma   90.00
#
_symmetry.space_group_name_H-M   'P 1'
#
loop_
_entity.id
_entity.type
_entity.pdbx_description
1 polymer ?
#
loop_
_entity_poly.entity_id
_entity_poly.type
_entity_poly.pdbx_seq_one_letter_code
_entity_poly.pdbx_strand_id
1 'polypeptide(L)'
;VKRLKQALRSTNTVVITTYDMVRAMRDHLIPVRWGYVVLDEGHKIRNPDADITITCKCLRTVHRIILSGAPIQNHLTELWSLFDFVFPGRLGTLPVFQAQYAIPIQIGGYTNATPLQVQTAYQCSVSLRDLVTPYLLRRMKCDVMTTAPDE
;
A
#
# COMPACT_ATOMS: atom_id res chain seq x y z
N VAL A 1 17.81 16.46 -13.28
CA VAL A 1 16.97 17.57 -12.75
C VAL A 1 16.39 18.47 -13.84
N LYS A 2 17.19 19.16 -14.69
CA LYS A 2 16.66 20.09 -15.73
C LYS A 2 15.61 19.46 -16.66
N ARG A 3 15.89 18.27 -17.22
CA ARG A 3 14.95 17.54 -18.10
C ARG A 3 13.63 17.21 -17.42
N LEU A 4 13.66 16.83 -16.13
CA LEU A 4 12.42 16.57 -15.40
C LEU A 4 11.60 17.84 -15.22
N LYS A 5 12.23 18.94 -14.78
CA LYS A 5 11.53 20.22 -14.61
C LYS A 5 10.88 20.69 -15.93
N GLN A 6 11.50 20.39 -17.07
CA GLN A 6 10.93 20.66 -18.38
C GLN A 6 9.77 19.72 -18.71
N ALA A 7 9.89 18.42 -18.42
CA ALA A 7 8.81 17.45 -18.61
C ALA A 7 7.57 17.79 -17.78
N LEU A 8 7.73 18.26 -16.53
CA LEU A 8 6.62 18.67 -15.65
C LEU A 8 5.77 19.84 -16.18
N ARG A 9 6.24 20.56 -17.21
CA ARG A 9 5.51 21.65 -17.85
C ARG A 9 4.68 21.19 -19.06
N SER A 10 4.85 19.95 -19.50
CA SER A 10 4.12 19.38 -20.65
C SER A 10 2.87 18.64 -20.16
N THR A 11 1.78 18.70 -20.93
CA THR A 11 0.48 18.13 -20.53
C THR A 11 0.33 16.63 -20.86
N ASN A 12 1.23 16.03 -21.63
CA ASN A 12 1.13 14.64 -22.10
C ASN A 12 2.44 13.86 -21.90
N THR A 13 3.02 13.91 -20.70
CA THR A 13 4.30 13.25 -20.40
C THR A 13 4.16 12.17 -19.35
N VAL A 14 4.82 11.04 -19.61
CA VAL A 14 5.08 10.01 -18.60
C VAL A 14 6.43 10.30 -17.95
N VAL A 15 6.45 10.29 -16.62
CA VAL A 15 7.68 10.46 -15.84
C VAL A 15 8.00 9.14 -15.17
N ILE A 16 9.14 8.56 -15.55
CA ILE A 16 9.71 7.38 -14.90
C ILE A 16 10.85 7.86 -14.01
N THR A 17 10.81 7.47 -12.74
CA THR A 17 11.80 7.91 -11.77
C THR A 17 11.96 6.89 -10.63
N THR A 18 12.96 7.08 -9.79
CA THR A 18 13.24 6.21 -8.64
C THR A 18 12.70 6.85 -7.36
N TYR A 19 12.47 6.03 -6.32
CA TYR A 19 12.06 6.51 -5.00
C TYR A 19 13.00 7.58 -4.42
N ASP A 20 14.32 7.40 -4.56
CA ASP A 20 15.30 8.39 -4.10
C ASP A 20 15.12 9.75 -4.78
N MET A 21 14.79 9.73 -6.07
CA MET A 21 14.60 10.93 -6.86
C MET A 21 13.25 11.60 -6.55
N VAL A 22 12.22 10.83 -6.22
CA VAL A 22 10.95 11.35 -5.68
C VAL A 22 11.21 12.11 -4.38
N ARG A 23 11.99 11.52 -3.46
CA ARG A 23 12.39 12.18 -2.20
C ARG A 23 13.19 13.45 -2.45
N ALA A 24 14.21 13.38 -3.30
CA ALA A 24 15.12 14.49 -3.57
C ALA A 24 14.45 15.69 -4.25
N MET A 25 13.33 15.49 -4.96
CA MET A 25 12.62 16.57 -5.67
C MET A 25 11.15 16.68 -5.27
N ARG A 26 10.82 16.30 -4.04
CA ARG A 26 9.44 16.34 -3.52
C ARG A 26 8.80 17.73 -3.70
N ASP A 27 9.57 18.80 -3.51
CA ASP A 27 9.09 20.18 -3.65
C ASP A 27 8.67 20.55 -5.08
N HIS A 28 9.14 19.79 -6.07
CA HIS A 28 8.76 19.95 -7.47
C HIS A 28 7.68 18.96 -7.92
N LEU A 29 7.62 17.77 -7.30
CA LEU A 29 6.69 16.70 -7.70
C LEU A 29 5.34 16.77 -6.98
N ILE A 30 5.31 17.20 -5.71
CA ILE A 30 4.09 17.31 -4.89
C ILE A 30 3.09 18.36 -5.44
N PRO A 31 3.53 19.55 -5.91
CA PRO A 31 2.59 20.55 -6.43
C PRO A 31 1.88 20.15 -7.72
N VAL A 32 2.48 19.23 -8.49
CA VAL A 32 1.99 18.77 -9.79
C VAL A 32 0.73 17.91 -9.60
N ARG A 33 -0.28 18.14 -10.44
CA ARG A 33 -1.51 17.33 -10.47
C ARG A 33 -1.31 16.17 -11.44
N TRP A 34 -1.07 14.99 -10.90
CA TRP A 34 -0.90 13.77 -11.67
C TRP A 34 -2.26 13.13 -12.01
N GLY A 35 -2.37 12.52 -13.18
CA GLY A 35 -3.51 11.65 -13.48
C GLY A 35 -3.37 10.31 -12.76
N TYR A 36 -2.18 9.71 -12.86
CA TYR A 36 -1.82 8.42 -12.27
C TYR A 36 -0.50 8.51 -11.52
N VAL A 37 -0.41 7.81 -10.39
CA VAL A 37 0.85 7.44 -9.75
C VAL A 37 0.85 5.93 -9.55
N VAL A 38 1.84 5.29 -10.13
CA VAL A 38 2.07 3.84 -10.00
C VAL A 38 3.38 3.65 -9.25
N LEU A 39 3.31 2.95 -8.12
CA LEU A 39 4.47 2.60 -7.30
C LEU A 39 4.85 1.16 -7.57
N ASP A 40 6.04 0.95 -8.12
CA ASP A 40 6.61 -0.39 -8.26
C ASP A 40 7.29 -0.83 -6.96
N GLU A 41 7.34 -2.13 -6.69
CA GLU A 41 7.89 -2.69 -5.46
C GLU A 41 7.29 -2.08 -4.18
N GLY A 42 5.98 -2.24 -4.00
CA GLY A 42 5.20 -1.63 -2.91
C GLY A 42 5.77 -1.83 -1.50
N HIS A 43 6.52 -2.90 -1.27
CA HIS A 43 7.23 -3.14 -0.01
C HIS A 43 8.16 -1.97 0.41
N LYS A 44 8.57 -1.08 -0.52
CA LYS A 44 9.34 0.13 -0.22
C LYS A 44 8.60 1.17 0.63
N ILE A 45 7.26 1.18 0.62
CA ILE A 45 6.42 2.14 1.36
C ILE A 45 5.60 1.49 2.49
N ARG A 46 6.03 0.31 2.95
CA ARG A 46 5.36 -0.45 4.01
C ARG A 46 5.42 0.21 5.39
N ASN A 47 6.47 0.99 5.65
CA ASN A 47 6.62 1.70 6.91
C ASN A 47 5.87 3.05 6.81
N PRO A 48 4.81 3.29 7.58
CA PRO A 48 4.04 4.53 7.51
C PRO A 48 4.84 5.77 7.91
N ASP A 49 5.85 5.62 8.77
CA ASP A 49 6.66 6.72 9.30
C ASP A 49 7.88 7.04 8.42
N ALA A 50 8.15 6.23 7.39
CA ALA A 50 9.28 6.46 6.51
C ALA A 50 9.05 7.71 5.63
N ASP A 51 10.08 8.55 5.52
CA ASP A 51 10.04 9.80 4.72
C ASP A 51 9.62 9.54 3.26
N ILE A 52 10.04 8.41 2.68
CA ILE A 52 9.61 8.03 1.33
C ILE A 52 8.11 7.74 1.24
N THR A 53 7.55 7.04 2.22
CA THR A 53 6.11 6.72 2.30
C THR A 53 5.30 8.00 2.41
N ILE A 54 5.70 8.89 3.32
CA ILE A 54 5.05 10.18 3.51
C ILE A 54 5.11 10.99 2.21
N THR A 55 6.29 11.07 1.58
CA THR A 55 6.49 11.79 0.31
C THR A 55 5.61 11.23 -0.80
N CYS A 56 5.54 9.91 -0.98
CA CYS A 56 4.69 9.27 -1.98
C CYS A 56 3.21 9.54 -1.71
N LYS A 57 2.76 9.49 -0.45
CA LYS A 57 1.36 9.77 -0.08
C LYS A 57 0.96 11.22 -0.36
N CYS A 58 1.89 12.18 -0.26
CA CYS A 58 1.68 13.59 -0.57
C CYS A 58 1.52 13.90 -2.08
N LEU A 59 1.86 12.97 -2.99
CA LEU A 59 1.70 13.19 -4.42
C LEU A 59 0.21 13.35 -4.79
N ARG A 60 -0.14 14.47 -5.43
CA ARG A 60 -1.52 14.78 -5.81
C ARG A 60 -1.88 14.02 -7.07
N THR A 61 -2.77 13.05 -6.97
CA THR A 61 -3.17 12.21 -8.10
C THR A 61 -4.61 11.72 -7.97
N VAL A 62 -5.27 11.48 -9.11
CA VAL A 62 -6.62 10.90 -9.17
C VAL A 62 -6.57 9.38 -8.98
N HIS A 63 -5.61 8.73 -9.62
CA HIS A 63 -5.45 7.27 -9.57
C HIS A 63 -4.14 6.88 -8.90
N ARG A 64 -4.22 5.86 -8.02
CA ARG A 64 -3.10 5.36 -7.21
C ARG A 64 -3.03 3.85 -7.31
N ILE A 65 -1.89 3.33 -7.74
CA ILE A 65 -1.67 1.90 -7.95
C ILE A 65 -0.36 1.50 -7.30
N ILE A 66 -0.34 0.34 -6.65
CA ILE A 66 0.87 -0.31 -6.15
C ILE A 66 1.03 -1.63 -6.89
N LEU A 67 2.25 -1.90 -7.36
CA LEU A 67 2.68 -3.19 -7.86
C LEU A 67 3.58 -3.82 -6.81
N SER A 68 3.37 -5.10 -6.49
CA SER A 68 4.22 -5.83 -5.56
C SER A 68 4.25 -7.30 -5.97
N GLY A 69 5.45 -7.83 -6.17
CA GLY A 69 5.66 -9.28 -6.31
C GLY A 69 5.69 -10.01 -4.96
N ALA A 70 6.00 -9.29 -3.88
CA ALA A 70 6.05 -9.85 -2.55
C ALA A 70 4.63 -9.94 -1.93
N PRO A 71 4.30 -11.05 -1.24
CA PRO A 71 3.11 -11.10 -0.42
C PRO A 71 3.20 -10.01 0.65
N ILE A 72 2.08 -9.36 0.94
CA ILE A 72 1.97 -8.41 2.06
C ILE A 72 2.35 -9.19 3.32
N GLN A 73 3.41 -8.76 4.01
CA GLN A 73 3.93 -9.46 5.18
C GLN A 73 2.92 -9.34 6.33
N ASN A 74 2.98 -10.27 7.29
CA ASN A 74 1.99 -10.49 8.35
C ASN A 74 1.76 -9.31 9.34
N HIS A 75 2.30 -8.12 9.07
CA HIS A 75 2.09 -6.94 9.87
C HIS A 75 0.94 -6.09 9.30
N LEU A 76 -0.17 -6.03 10.03
CA LEU A 76 -1.34 -5.25 9.64
C LEU A 76 -1.04 -3.76 9.48
N THR A 77 -0.04 -3.23 10.18
CA THR A 77 0.46 -1.86 10.00
C THR A 77 1.05 -1.63 8.60
N GLU A 78 1.74 -2.63 8.05
CA GLU A 78 2.27 -2.55 6.68
C GLU A 78 1.14 -2.54 5.66
N LEU A 79 0.16 -3.44 5.82
CA LEU A 79 -1.06 -3.46 5.02
C LEU A 79 -1.75 -2.09 5.04
N TRP A 80 -1.93 -1.50 6.23
CA TRP A 80 -2.51 -0.18 6.37
C TRP A 80 -1.71 0.87 5.62
N SER A 81 -0.38 0.87 5.73
CA SER A 81 0.46 1.85 5.04
C SER A 81 0.27 1.82 3.52
N LEU A 82 0.26 0.62 2.93
CA LEU A 82 0.04 0.42 1.50
C LEU A 82 -1.38 0.83 1.10
N PHE A 83 -2.38 0.41 1.85
CA PHE A 83 -3.78 0.68 1.55
C PHE A 83 -4.11 2.18 1.69
N ASP A 84 -3.52 2.86 2.65
CA ASP A 84 -3.67 4.31 2.82
C ASP A 84 -3.04 5.10 1.66
N PHE A 85 -2.02 4.55 0.98
CA PHE A 85 -1.60 5.12 -0.29
C PHE A 85 -2.67 4.92 -1.37
N VAL A 86 -3.19 3.70 -1.56
CA VAL A 86 -4.14 3.37 -2.64
C VAL A 86 -5.49 4.08 -2.46
N PHE A 87 -6.05 4.03 -1.26
CA PHE A 87 -7.32 4.66 -0.90
C PHE A 87 -7.18 5.42 0.44
N PRO A 88 -6.65 6.66 0.39
CA PRO A 88 -6.44 7.48 1.57
C PRO A 88 -7.70 7.64 2.42
N GLY A 89 -7.58 7.43 3.73
CA GLY A 89 -8.67 7.63 4.71
C GLY A 89 -9.74 6.53 4.78
N ARG A 90 -9.74 5.53 3.89
CA ARG A 90 -10.75 4.46 3.89
C ARG A 90 -10.71 3.55 5.13
N LEU A 91 -9.51 3.32 5.67
CA LEU A 91 -9.28 2.57 6.91
C LEU A 91 -9.11 3.47 8.15
N GLY A 92 -9.35 4.78 8.00
CA GLY A 92 -9.10 5.75 9.06
C GLY A 92 -7.62 6.03 9.29
N THR A 93 -7.32 6.75 10.38
CA THR A 93 -5.95 7.06 10.79
C THR A 93 -5.26 5.82 11.37
N LEU A 94 -3.92 5.79 11.36
CA LEU A 94 -3.15 4.66 11.89
C LEU A 94 -3.53 4.29 13.34
N PRO A 95 -3.68 5.23 14.30
CA PRO A 95 -4.06 4.87 15.66
C PRO A 95 -5.45 4.25 15.77
N VAL A 96 -6.41 4.74 14.97
CA VAL A 96 -7.77 4.18 14.91
C VAL A 96 -7.74 2.78 14.32
N PHE A 97 -7.02 2.58 13.22
CA PHE A 97 -6.83 1.27 12.60
C PHE A 97 -6.18 0.28 13.58
N GLN A 98 -5.16 0.72 14.32
CA GLN A 98 -4.50 -0.12 15.31
C GLN A 98 -5.45 -0.55 16.42
N ALA A 99 -6.23 0.36 16.97
CA ALA A 99 -7.20 0.06 18.02
C ALA A 99 -8.34 -0.86 17.53
N GLN A 100 -8.84 -0.64 16.31
CA GLN A 100 -9.99 -1.36 15.77
C GLN A 100 -9.64 -2.74 15.19
N TYR A 101 -8.46 -2.88 14.58
CA TYR A 101 -8.07 -4.08 13.85
C TYR A 101 -6.77 -4.68 14.37
N ALA A 102 -5.66 -3.94 14.36
CA ALA A 102 -4.35 -4.54 14.59
C ALA A 102 -4.20 -5.16 15.99
N ILE A 103 -4.58 -4.43 17.04
CA ILE A 103 -4.46 -4.86 18.43
C ILE A 103 -5.41 -6.03 18.73
N PRO A 104 -6.73 -5.98 18.41
CA PRO A 104 -7.62 -7.11 18.65
C PRO A 104 -7.17 -8.40 17.93
N ILE A 105 -6.72 -8.29 16.67
CA ILE A 105 -6.26 -9.43 15.89
C ILE A 105 -4.99 -10.03 16.51
N GLN A 106 -4.05 -9.19 16.94
CA GLN A 106 -2.84 -9.62 17.62
C GLN A 106 -3.15 -10.33 18.94
N ILE A 107 -4.05 -9.78 19.76
CA ILE A 107 -4.44 -10.36 21.06
C ILE A 107 -5.06 -11.75 20.88
N GLY A 108 -6.00 -11.90 19.93
CA GLY A 108 -6.62 -13.21 19.67
C GLY A 108 -5.69 -14.23 19.02
N GLY A 109 -4.51 -13.82 18.54
CA GLY A 109 -3.46 -14.71 18.04
C GLY A 109 -2.56 -15.29 19.14
N TYR A 110 -2.64 -14.80 20.37
CA TYR A 110 -1.83 -15.33 21.48
C TYR A 110 -2.35 -16.67 21.99
N THR A 111 -1.45 -17.53 22.44
CA THR A 111 -1.77 -18.87 22.96
C THR A 111 -2.61 -18.84 24.24
N ASN A 112 -2.56 -17.75 24.99
CA ASN A 112 -3.32 -17.52 26.22
C ASN A 112 -4.61 -16.70 25.99
N ALA A 113 -5.01 -16.47 24.73
CA ALA A 113 -6.21 -15.71 24.42
C ALA A 113 -7.47 -16.42 24.93
N THR A 114 -8.38 -15.66 25.51
CA THR A 114 -9.70 -16.15 25.90
C THR A 114 -10.55 -16.47 24.66
N PRO A 115 -11.56 -17.36 24.76
CA PRO A 115 -12.45 -17.66 23.64
C PRO A 115 -13.11 -16.42 23.03
N LEU A 116 -13.45 -15.43 23.86
CA LEU A 116 -14.01 -14.15 23.41
C LEU A 116 -13.01 -13.33 22.57
N GLN A 117 -11.73 -13.29 22.97
CA GLN A 117 -10.68 -12.59 22.25
C GLN A 117 -10.39 -13.24 20.90
N VAL A 118 -10.37 -14.57 20.84
CA VAL A 118 -10.21 -15.33 19.58
C VAL A 118 -11.37 -15.02 18.63
N GLN A 119 -12.61 -15.03 19.14
CA GLN A 119 -13.79 -14.70 18.33
C GLN A 119 -13.75 -13.25 17.82
N THR A 120 -13.36 -12.30 18.67
CA THR A 120 -13.23 -10.88 18.31
C THR A 120 -12.17 -10.70 17.22
N ALA A 121 -11.00 -11.33 17.38
CA ALA A 121 -9.93 -11.30 16.39
C ALA A 121 -10.38 -11.85 15.02
N TYR A 122 -11.13 -12.95 15.03
CA TYR A 122 -11.68 -13.52 13.81
C TYR A 122 -12.65 -12.56 13.10
N GLN A 123 -13.58 -11.96 13.84
CA GLN A 123 -14.53 -10.98 13.30
C GLN A 123 -13.82 -9.75 12.72
N CYS A 124 -12.85 -9.18 13.45
CA CYS A 124 -12.02 -8.08 12.95
C CYS A 124 -11.27 -8.46 11.67
N SER A 125 -10.70 -9.66 11.61
CA SER A 125 -9.93 -10.15 10.45
C SER A 125 -10.82 -10.30 9.20
N VAL A 126 -12.00 -10.88 9.36
CA VAL A 126 -12.97 -11.03 8.26
C VAL A 126 -13.44 -9.66 7.77
N SER A 127 -13.83 -8.77 8.69
CA SER A 127 -14.24 -7.41 8.34
C SER A 127 -13.15 -6.65 7.58
N LEU A 128 -11.90 -6.72 8.05
CA LEU A 128 -10.77 -6.06 7.38
C LEU A 128 -10.51 -6.67 6.00
N ARG A 129 -10.52 -8.00 5.88
CA ARG A 129 -10.33 -8.69 4.60
C ARG A 129 -11.36 -8.22 3.59
N ASP A 130 -12.65 -8.24 3.95
CA ASP A 130 -13.73 -7.92 3.03
C ASP A 130 -13.69 -6.44 2.57
N LEU A 131 -13.13 -5.55 3.39
CA LEU A 131 -12.87 -4.14 3.03
C LEU A 131 -11.73 -3.99 2.01
N VAL A 132 -10.69 -4.82 2.09
CA VAL A 132 -9.46 -4.68 1.30
C VAL A 132 -9.52 -5.51 0.01
N THR A 133 -10.15 -6.69 0.03
CA THR A 133 -10.21 -7.64 -1.09
C THR A 133 -10.61 -7.02 -2.43
N PRO A 134 -11.62 -6.12 -2.53
CA PRO A 134 -12.00 -5.51 -3.80
C PRO A 134 -10.90 -4.69 -4.48
N TYR A 135 -9.89 -4.24 -3.72
CA TYR A 135 -8.78 -3.42 -4.18
C TYR A 135 -7.49 -4.22 -4.38
N LEU A 136 -7.51 -5.53 -4.09
CA LEU A 136 -6.35 -6.39 -4.15
C LEU A 136 -6.52 -7.38 -5.30
N LEU A 137 -5.76 -7.16 -6.37
CA LEU A 137 -5.65 -8.13 -7.45
C LEU A 137 -4.42 -9.01 -7.19
N ARG A 138 -4.66 -10.31 -7.03
CA ARG A 138 -3.61 -11.31 -6.88
C ARG A 138 -3.87 -12.48 -7.82
N ARG A 139 -2.85 -12.87 -8.56
CA ARG A 139 -2.85 -14.04 -9.44
C ARG A 139 -1.65 -14.90 -9.09
N MET A 140 -1.87 -16.19 -8.82
CA MET A 140 -0.78 -17.12 -8.56
C MET A 140 -0.29 -17.73 -9.87
N LYS A 141 0.99 -18.12 -9.93
CA LYS A 141 1.56 -18.77 -11.12
C LYS A 141 0.82 -20.07 -11.49
N CYS A 142 0.35 -20.81 -10.48
CA CYS A 142 -0.50 -21.98 -10.65
C CYS A 142 -1.86 -21.67 -11.32
N ASP A 143 -2.37 -20.45 -11.17
CA ASP A 143 -3.65 -20.03 -11.79
C ASP A 143 -3.47 -19.66 -13.28
N VAL A 144 -2.24 -19.68 -13.79
CA VAL A 144 -1.88 -19.23 -15.15
C VAL A 144 -1.24 -20.33 -15.97
N MET A 145 -0.45 -21.18 -15.32
CA MET A 145 0.24 -22.28 -15.99
C MET A 145 -0.69 -23.46 -16.18
N THR A 146 -1.44 -23.45 -17.28
CA THR A 146 -2.16 -24.64 -17.79
C THR A 146 -1.24 -25.62 -18.50
N THR A 147 -0.06 -25.18 -18.92
CA THR A 147 0.94 -25.96 -19.67
C THR A 147 2.35 -25.44 -19.35
N ALA A 148 2.97 -25.93 -18.29
CA ALA A 148 4.42 -25.87 -18.14
C ALA A 148 4.91 -27.32 -18.01
N PRO A 149 5.97 -27.74 -18.72
CA PRO A 149 6.58 -29.04 -18.47
C PRO A 149 7.10 -29.05 -17.03
N ASP A 150 6.92 -30.17 -16.34
CA ASP A 150 7.51 -30.40 -15.03
C ASP A 150 9.05 -30.42 -15.19
N GLU A 151 9.73 -29.41 -14.65
CA GLU A 151 11.17 -29.46 -14.36
C GLU A 151 11.37 -29.63 -12.85
#